data_AF-A0A258LBD5-F1
#
_entry.id   AF-A0A258LBD5-F1
#
_cell.length_a   1.000
_cell.length_b   1.000
_cell.length_c   1.000
_cell.angle_alpha   90.00
_cell.angle_beta   90.00
_cell.angle_gamma   90.00
#
_symmetry.space_group_name_H-M   'P 1'
#
loop_
_entity.id
_entity.type
_entity.pdbx_description
1 polymer ?
#
loop_
_entity_poly.entity_id
_entity_poly.type
_entity_poly.pdbx_seq_one_letter_code
_entity_poly.pdbx_strand_id
1 'polypeptide(L)'
;MVQLKVLLDKRTQKSDGTSTIYFRVTENRKVFYLSTGYSLEAKYWDDNKGTVKRTYPNAQSINASISKKYFDIQKAIIELEDEGIFSMDSLKEKLIPRPSLVTFKQFADMTIEELYKKNRVGNAIVYQTGVNSIFKFKPSKELRFTDISSQFIERYIDYLTERGCKINTVGNYLRTLRAIYNKAIKAKLVDRRYYPFAEIPIKTERTAKRAFT
;
A
#
# COMPACT_ATOMS: atom_id res chain seq x y z
N MET A 1 13.85 -12.02 -23.20
CA MET A 1 12.47 -12.40 -22.87
C MET A 1 12.48 -13.16 -21.56
N VAL A 2 11.90 -12.55 -20.54
CA VAL A 2 11.75 -13.13 -19.21
C VAL A 2 10.67 -14.22 -19.23
N GLN A 3 10.94 -15.39 -18.66
CA GLN A 3 9.96 -16.47 -18.53
C GLN A 3 9.52 -16.62 -17.07
N LEU A 4 8.20 -16.67 -16.85
CA LEU A 4 7.58 -16.91 -15.55
C LEU A 4 6.88 -18.28 -15.56
N LYS A 5 7.12 -19.11 -14.55
CA LYS A 5 6.45 -20.42 -14.35
C LYS A 5 6.12 -20.64 -12.88
N VAL A 6 5.07 -21.42 -12.60
CA VAL A 6 4.78 -21.91 -11.24
C VAL A 6 5.23 -23.36 -11.12
N LEU A 7 5.95 -23.71 -10.06
CA LEU A 7 6.43 -25.08 -9.84
C LEU A 7 6.51 -25.42 -8.36
N LEU A 8 6.41 -26.71 -8.05
CA LEU A 8 6.73 -27.26 -6.74
C LEU A 8 8.24 -27.53 -6.66
N ASP A 9 8.90 -27.08 -5.59
CA ASP A 9 10.31 -27.39 -5.38
C ASP A 9 10.49 -28.83 -4.91
N LYS A 10 10.84 -29.72 -5.84
CA LYS A 10 11.11 -31.14 -5.55
C LYS A 10 12.51 -31.38 -4.98
N ARG A 11 13.38 -30.36 -4.95
CA ARG A 11 14.75 -30.48 -4.43
C ARG A 11 14.81 -30.38 -2.91
N THR A 12 13.83 -29.70 -2.32
CA THR A 12 13.76 -29.47 -0.88
C THR A 12 12.40 -29.93 -0.35
N GLN A 13 12.44 -30.72 0.72
CA GLN A 13 11.27 -31.16 1.46
C GLN A 13 11.42 -30.70 2.90
N LYS A 14 10.35 -30.15 3.46
CA LYS A 14 10.29 -29.75 4.86
C LYS A 14 10.15 -30.98 5.76
N SER A 15 10.42 -30.81 7.05
CA SER A 15 10.24 -31.86 8.06
C SER A 15 8.81 -32.40 8.14
N ASP A 16 7.82 -31.61 7.74
CA ASP A 16 6.39 -32.00 7.68
C ASP A 16 6.01 -32.77 6.40
N GLY A 17 6.98 -33.07 5.53
CA GLY A 17 6.77 -33.79 4.28
C GLY A 17 6.26 -32.92 3.12
N THR A 18 6.07 -31.61 3.32
CA THR A 18 5.61 -30.69 2.28
C THR A 18 6.76 -30.05 1.51
N SER A 19 6.49 -29.67 0.26
CA SER A 19 7.39 -28.89 -0.59
C SER A 19 6.78 -27.54 -0.92
N THR A 20 7.61 -26.50 -1.04
CA THR A 20 7.16 -25.12 -1.30
C THR A 20 6.87 -24.92 -2.78
N ILE A 21 5.78 -24.21 -3.08
CA ILE A 21 5.45 -23.79 -4.44
C ILE A 21 6.13 -22.43 -4.69
N TYR A 22 6.85 -22.32 -5.80
CA TYR A 22 7.57 -21.13 -6.23
C TYR A 22 7.08 -20.61 -7.58
N PHE A 23 7.16 -19.29 -7.74
CA PHE A 23 7.28 -18.65 -9.04
C PHE A 23 8.75 -18.68 -9.47
N ARG A 24 9.02 -19.34 -10.59
CA ARG A 24 10.34 -19.36 -11.23
C ARG A 24 10.38 -18.28 -12.32
N VAL A 25 11.24 -17.30 -12.12
CA VAL A 25 11.56 -16.25 -13.09
C VAL A 25 12.89 -16.61 -13.75
N THR A 26 12.94 -16.68 -15.08
CA THR A 26 14.16 -16.99 -15.83
C THR A 26 14.46 -15.87 -16.82
N GLU A 27 15.65 -15.30 -16.70
CA GLU A 27 16.15 -14.24 -17.58
C GLU A 27 17.62 -14.54 -17.92
N ASN A 28 17.99 -14.53 -19.21
CA ASN A 28 19.38 -14.67 -19.66
C ASN A 28 20.12 -15.86 -18.99
N ARG A 29 19.45 -17.03 -18.92
CA ARG A 29 19.91 -18.26 -18.24
C ARG A 29 20.06 -18.17 -16.72
N LYS A 30 19.82 -17.01 -16.09
CA LYS A 30 19.74 -16.85 -14.64
C LYS A 30 18.32 -17.18 -14.17
N VAL A 31 18.24 -17.96 -13.09
CA VAL A 31 16.97 -18.43 -12.54
C VAL A 31 16.79 -17.88 -11.15
N PHE A 32 15.60 -17.36 -10.87
CA PHE A 32 15.22 -16.80 -9.59
C PHE A 32 13.89 -17.38 -9.13
N TYR A 33 13.76 -17.53 -7.82
CA TYR A 33 12.61 -18.15 -7.20
C TYR A 33 11.94 -17.15 -6.24
N LEU A 34 10.65 -16.96 -6.39
CA LEU A 34 9.81 -16.18 -5.48
C LEU A 34 8.81 -17.14 -4.84
N SER A 35 8.79 -17.22 -3.51
CA SER A 35 7.88 -18.14 -2.82
C SER A 35 6.43 -17.68 -2.99
N THR A 36 5.53 -18.62 -3.26
CA THR A 36 4.08 -18.34 -3.25
C THR A 36 3.55 -18.15 -1.82
N GLY A 37 4.28 -18.65 -0.81
CA GLY A 37 3.82 -18.77 0.57
C GLY A 37 3.08 -20.07 0.88
N TYR A 38 2.82 -20.92 -0.12
CA TYR A 38 2.15 -22.20 0.05
C TYR A 38 3.12 -23.37 -0.07
N SER A 39 2.91 -24.37 0.77
CA SER A 39 3.61 -25.66 0.72
C SER A 39 2.60 -26.79 0.80
N LEU A 40 2.84 -27.88 0.07
CA LEU A 40 2.01 -29.08 0.07
C LEU A 40 2.79 -30.33 -0.30
N GLU A 41 2.24 -31.50 0.01
CA GLU A 41 2.80 -32.77 -0.43
C GLU A 41 2.74 -32.92 -1.95
N ALA A 42 3.80 -33.50 -2.55
CA ALA A 42 3.92 -33.64 -4.00
C ALA A 42 2.71 -34.37 -4.66
N LYS A 43 2.03 -35.27 -3.94
CA LYS A 43 0.85 -35.98 -4.44
C LYS A 43 -0.30 -35.04 -4.83
N TYR A 44 -0.39 -33.86 -4.20
CA TYR A 44 -1.43 -32.86 -4.45
C TYR A 44 -1.03 -31.81 -5.49
N TRP A 45 0.14 -31.92 -6.11
CA TRP A 45 0.60 -31.02 -7.17
C TRP A 45 0.33 -31.62 -8.56
N ASP A 46 -0.14 -30.79 -9.49
CA ASP A 46 -0.25 -31.12 -10.92
C ASP A 46 0.88 -30.42 -11.67
N ASP A 47 1.93 -31.17 -12.03
CA ASP A 47 3.11 -30.66 -12.75
C ASP A 47 2.78 -30.18 -14.17
N ASN A 48 1.79 -30.79 -14.83
CA ASN A 48 1.42 -30.43 -16.20
C ASN A 48 0.70 -29.07 -16.23
N LYS A 49 -0.18 -28.86 -15.24
CA LYS A 49 -0.94 -27.61 -15.13
C LYS A 49 -0.21 -26.54 -14.31
N GLY A 50 0.78 -26.92 -13.51
CA GLY A 50 1.42 -26.03 -12.54
C GLY A 50 0.45 -25.52 -11.48
N THR A 51 -0.46 -26.39 -11.00
CA THR A 51 -1.53 -26.02 -10.06
C THR A 51 -1.72 -27.06 -8.97
N VAL A 52 -2.39 -26.65 -7.89
CA VAL A 52 -2.81 -27.56 -6.83
C VAL A 52 -4.00 -28.39 -7.32
N LYS A 53 -3.94 -29.71 -7.15
CA LYS A 53 -5.02 -30.64 -7.51
C LYS A 53 -6.28 -30.35 -6.70
N ARG A 54 -7.44 -30.56 -7.32
CA ARG A 54 -8.77 -30.33 -6.70
C ARG A 54 -9.02 -31.18 -5.44
N THR A 55 -8.27 -32.26 -5.26
CA THR A 55 -8.34 -33.15 -4.09
C THR A 55 -7.75 -32.54 -2.82
N TYR A 56 -6.99 -31.45 -2.93
CA TYR A 56 -6.42 -30.77 -1.77
C TYR A 56 -7.45 -29.82 -1.13
N PRO A 57 -7.55 -29.76 0.21
CA PRO A 57 -8.41 -28.80 0.89
C PRO A 57 -8.11 -27.36 0.45
N ASN A 58 -9.16 -26.58 0.16
CA ASN A 58 -9.04 -25.19 -0.30
C ASN A 58 -8.23 -25.01 -1.60
N ALA A 59 -8.05 -26.05 -2.44
CA ALA A 59 -7.31 -25.97 -3.69
C ALA A 59 -7.75 -24.81 -4.59
N GLN A 60 -9.06 -24.55 -4.68
CA GLN A 60 -9.60 -23.44 -5.47
C GLN A 60 -9.10 -22.08 -4.97
N SER A 61 -9.18 -21.84 -3.66
CA SER A 61 -8.73 -20.58 -3.03
C SER A 61 -7.21 -20.40 -3.16
N ILE A 62 -6.45 -21.48 -2.97
CA ILE A 62 -4.98 -21.47 -3.11
C ILE A 62 -4.60 -21.17 -4.56
N ASN A 63 -5.19 -21.88 -5.53
CA ASN A 63 -4.95 -21.63 -6.95
C ASN A 63 -5.33 -20.20 -7.34
N ALA A 64 -6.48 -19.68 -6.87
CA ALA A 64 -6.88 -18.29 -7.12
C ALA A 64 -5.87 -17.28 -6.55
N SER A 65 -5.34 -17.53 -5.34
CA SER A 65 -4.29 -16.71 -4.72
C SER A 65 -2.98 -16.74 -5.52
N ILE A 66 -2.56 -17.92 -5.97
CA ILE A 66 -1.37 -18.12 -6.81
C ILE A 66 -1.55 -17.41 -8.16
N SER A 67 -2.70 -17.57 -8.82
CA SER A 67 -3.01 -16.93 -10.10
C SER A 67 -3.01 -15.41 -10.00
N LYS A 68 -3.56 -14.84 -8.92
CA LYS A 68 -3.52 -13.39 -8.68
C LYS A 68 -2.08 -12.89 -8.57
N LYS A 69 -1.26 -13.53 -7.72
CA LYS A 69 0.16 -13.17 -7.56
C LYS A 69 0.94 -13.37 -8.87
N TYR A 70 0.65 -14.43 -9.62
CA TYR A 70 1.26 -14.68 -10.94
C TYR A 70 1.00 -13.49 -11.88
N PHE A 71 -0.24 -13.02 -11.95
CA PHE A 71 -0.61 -11.87 -12.77
C PHE A 71 0.11 -10.59 -12.31
N ASP A 72 0.18 -10.33 -11.01
CA ASP A 72 0.90 -9.18 -10.46
C ASP A 72 2.40 -9.21 -10.83
N ILE A 73 3.02 -10.40 -10.76
CA ILE A 73 4.42 -10.60 -11.17
C ILE A 73 4.59 -10.41 -12.67
N GLN A 74 3.71 -11.01 -13.47
CA GLN A 74 3.76 -10.89 -14.93
C GLN A 74 3.62 -9.44 -15.38
N LYS A 75 2.70 -8.70 -14.76
CA LYS A 75 2.53 -7.26 -15.02
C LYS A 75 3.80 -6.47 -14.68
N ALA A 76 4.41 -6.74 -13.52
CA ALA A 76 5.65 -6.07 -13.12
C ALA A 76 6.81 -6.37 -14.08
N ILE A 77 6.91 -7.61 -14.58
CA ILE A 77 7.90 -8.00 -15.59
C ILE A 77 7.71 -7.20 -16.87
N ILE A 78 6.48 -7.15 -17.42
CA ILE A 78 6.18 -6.42 -18.66
C ILE A 78 6.56 -4.95 -18.54
N GLU A 79 6.13 -4.28 -17.47
CA GLU A 79 6.45 -2.86 -17.25
C GLU A 79 7.97 -2.61 -17.17
N LEU A 80 8.74 -3.53 -16.56
CA LEU A 80 10.19 -3.41 -16.46
C LEU A 80 10.92 -3.72 -17.77
N GLU A 81 10.40 -4.66 -18.57
CA GLU A 81 10.91 -4.94 -19.92
C GLU A 81 10.66 -3.73 -20.85
N ASP A 82 9.46 -3.12 -20.78
CA ASP A 82 9.10 -1.91 -21.55
C ASP A 82 9.98 -0.70 -21.20
N GLU A 83 10.32 -0.55 -19.91
CA GLU A 83 11.23 0.51 -19.42
C GLU A 83 12.72 0.20 -19.73
N GLY A 84 13.06 -1.01 -20.17
CA GLY A 84 14.43 -1.42 -20.48
C GLY A 84 15.35 -1.59 -19.25
N ILE A 85 14.77 -1.69 -18.05
CA ILE A 85 15.50 -1.75 -16.76
C ILE A 85 15.24 -3.05 -15.99
N PHE A 86 14.86 -4.12 -16.71
CA PHE A 86 14.60 -5.39 -16.07
C PHE A 86 15.88 -5.92 -15.38
N SER A 87 15.73 -6.22 -14.10
CA SER A 87 16.68 -6.96 -13.27
C SER A 87 15.88 -7.65 -12.17
N MET A 88 16.45 -8.65 -11.51
CA MET A 88 15.74 -9.22 -10.36
C MET A 88 15.60 -8.29 -9.18
N ASP A 89 16.55 -7.38 -9.01
CA ASP A 89 16.46 -6.42 -7.92
C ASP A 89 15.35 -5.41 -8.23
N SER A 90 15.23 -4.92 -9.48
CA SER A 90 14.09 -4.08 -9.89
C SER A 90 12.75 -4.83 -9.81
N LEU A 91 12.70 -6.13 -10.15
CA LEU A 91 11.49 -6.95 -9.98
C LEU A 91 11.14 -7.13 -8.50
N LYS A 92 12.11 -7.49 -7.64
CA LYS A 92 11.87 -7.59 -6.19
C LYS A 92 11.43 -6.26 -5.61
N GLU A 93 12.06 -5.15 -6.00
CA GLU A 93 11.68 -3.81 -5.56
C GLU A 93 10.27 -3.41 -5.97
N LYS A 94 9.81 -3.87 -7.13
CA LYS A 94 8.46 -3.60 -7.65
C LYS A 94 7.40 -4.51 -7.01
N LEU A 95 7.79 -5.72 -6.60
CA LEU A 95 6.93 -6.70 -5.94
C LEU A 95 6.85 -6.56 -4.43
N ILE A 96 7.92 -6.11 -3.78
CA ILE A 96 7.89 -5.72 -2.38
C ILE A 96 7.00 -4.48 -2.33
N PRO A 97 5.90 -4.50 -1.54
CA PRO A 97 5.21 -3.27 -1.23
C PRO A 97 6.24 -2.42 -0.49
N ARG A 98 6.90 -1.48 -1.17
CA ARG A 98 7.74 -0.51 -0.48
C ARG A 98 6.78 0.22 0.46
N PRO A 99 6.90 0.12 1.81
CA PRO A 99 6.51 1.27 2.59
C PRO A 99 7.32 2.42 2.00
N SER A 100 6.66 3.46 1.50
CA SER A 100 7.38 4.56 0.87
C SER A 100 8.54 4.98 1.79
N LEU A 101 9.77 4.98 1.28
CA LEU A 101 10.91 5.60 1.99
C LEU A 101 10.57 7.05 2.35
N VAL A 102 9.69 7.65 1.56
CA VAL A 102 9.07 8.95 1.79
C VAL A 102 8.13 8.86 2.99
N THR A 103 8.47 9.58 4.07
CA THR A 103 7.60 9.71 5.24
C THR A 103 6.36 10.54 4.92
N PHE A 104 5.33 10.46 5.76
CA PHE A 104 4.15 11.32 5.63
C PHE A 104 4.53 12.80 5.59
N LYS A 105 5.50 13.22 6.43
CA LYS A 105 5.99 14.60 6.48
C LYS A 105 6.58 15.04 5.15
N GLN A 106 7.51 14.25 4.60
CA GLN A 106 8.18 14.57 3.33
C GLN A 106 7.16 14.72 2.20
N PHE A 107 6.23 13.77 2.08
CA PHE A 107 5.21 13.84 1.02
C PHE A 107 4.25 15.03 1.21
N ALA A 108 3.87 15.32 2.45
CA ALA A 108 3.03 16.46 2.77
C ALA A 108 3.71 17.79 2.39
N ASP A 109 5.00 17.94 2.70
CA ASP A 109 5.77 19.14 2.39
C ASP A 109 5.93 19.34 0.88
N MET A 110 6.26 18.27 0.14
CA MET A 110 6.27 18.29 -1.33
C MET A 110 4.90 18.71 -1.90
N THR A 111 3.82 18.17 -1.34
CA THR A 111 2.45 18.51 -1.76
C THR A 111 2.13 19.98 -1.51
N ILE A 112 2.58 20.55 -0.39
CA ILE A 112 2.39 21.96 -0.04
C ILE A 112 3.19 22.84 -0.98
N GLU A 113 4.45 22.51 -1.23
CA GLU A 113 5.33 23.25 -2.14
C GLU A 113 4.76 23.28 -3.57
N GLU A 114 4.21 22.16 -4.05
CA GLU A 114 3.51 22.12 -5.33
C GLU A 114 2.29 23.05 -5.38
N LEU A 115 1.53 23.16 -4.28
CA LEU A 115 0.38 24.06 -4.22
C LEU A 115 0.82 25.52 -4.30
N TYR A 116 1.95 25.89 -3.68
CA TYR A 116 2.56 27.21 -3.85
C TYR A 116 2.98 27.45 -5.29
N LYS A 117 3.70 26.51 -5.92
CA LYS A 117 4.12 26.61 -7.34
C LYS A 117 2.93 26.75 -8.30
N LYS A 118 1.79 26.15 -7.98
CA LYS A 118 0.55 26.23 -8.76
C LYS A 118 -0.32 27.46 -8.43
N ASN A 119 0.20 28.44 -7.69
CA ASN A 119 -0.52 29.64 -7.22
C ASN A 119 -1.80 29.32 -6.42
N ARG A 120 -1.88 28.14 -5.78
CA ARG A 120 -3.01 27.73 -4.93
C ARG A 120 -2.71 28.02 -3.45
N VAL A 121 -2.34 29.26 -3.15
CA VAL A 121 -1.80 29.68 -1.85
C VAL A 121 -2.75 29.37 -0.69
N GLY A 122 -4.05 29.66 -0.82
CA GLY A 122 -5.03 29.36 0.23
C GLY A 122 -5.09 27.87 0.58
N ASN A 123 -5.03 26.98 -0.42
CA ASN A 123 -4.96 25.55 -0.19
C ASN A 123 -3.64 25.14 0.48
N ALA A 124 -2.52 25.73 0.05
CA ALA A 124 -1.22 25.45 0.65
C ALA A 124 -1.22 25.76 2.16
N ILE A 125 -1.79 26.90 2.56
CA ILE A 125 -1.92 27.32 3.97
C ILE A 125 -2.79 26.32 4.76
N VAL A 126 -3.94 25.91 4.20
CA VAL A 126 -4.82 24.92 4.84
C VAL A 126 -4.10 23.58 5.04
N TYR A 127 -3.34 23.14 4.03
CA TYR A 127 -2.55 21.91 4.11
C TYR A 127 -1.46 22.03 5.17
N GLN A 128 -0.67 23.10 5.14
CA GLN A 128 0.38 23.37 6.11
C GLN A 128 -0.17 23.39 7.54
N THR A 129 -1.31 24.05 7.76
CA THR A 129 -1.93 24.15 9.09
C THR A 129 -2.39 22.78 9.59
N GLY A 130 -3.01 21.98 8.73
CA GLY A 130 -3.43 20.62 9.08
C GLY A 130 -2.26 19.69 9.38
N VAL A 131 -1.20 19.75 8.57
CA VAL A 131 0.04 18.99 8.78
C VAL A 131 0.68 19.38 10.10
N ASN A 132 0.85 20.67 10.36
CA ASN A 132 1.42 21.16 11.63
C ASN A 132 0.61 20.68 12.84
N SER A 133 -0.72 20.62 12.73
CA SER A 133 -1.59 20.11 13.80
C SER A 133 -1.35 18.63 14.09
N ILE A 134 -1.17 17.80 13.06
CA ILE A 134 -0.85 16.37 13.22
C ILE A 134 0.49 16.18 13.92
N PHE A 135 1.51 16.95 13.54
CA PHE A 135 2.84 16.84 14.17
C PHE A 135 2.90 17.43 15.59
N LYS A 136 1.91 18.24 15.99
CA LYS A 136 1.71 18.60 17.41
C LYS A 136 1.12 17.43 18.21
N PHE A 137 0.23 16.65 17.62
CA PHE A 137 -0.33 15.44 18.25
C PHE A 137 0.69 14.30 18.34
N LYS A 138 1.41 14.03 17.24
CA LYS A 138 2.45 13.00 17.18
C LYS A 138 3.76 13.60 16.64
N PRO A 139 4.64 14.09 17.53
CA PRO A 139 5.95 14.61 17.13
C PRO A 139 6.87 13.44 16.72
N SER A 140 6.80 13.03 15.46
CA SER A 140 7.74 12.04 14.90
C SER A 140 8.05 12.39 13.46
N LYS A 141 9.29 12.72 13.15
CA LYS A 141 9.73 12.99 11.76
C LYS A 141 9.66 11.74 10.87
N GLU A 142 9.54 10.57 11.48
CA GLU A 142 9.51 9.27 10.80
C GLU A 142 8.10 8.69 10.63
N LEU A 143 7.05 9.48 10.91
CA LEU A 143 5.67 9.03 10.74
C LEU A 143 5.43 8.53 9.30
N ARG A 144 5.14 7.24 9.15
CA ARG A 144 4.82 6.61 7.86
C ARG A 144 3.33 6.65 7.62
N PHE A 145 2.92 6.48 6.36
CA PHE A 145 1.50 6.36 6.01
C PHE A 145 0.84 5.13 6.66
N THR A 146 1.57 4.02 6.79
CA THR A 146 1.09 2.80 7.45
C THR A 146 0.81 2.97 8.94
N ASP A 147 1.43 3.96 9.58
CA ASP A 147 1.23 4.26 11.01
C ASP A 147 -0.06 5.05 11.25
N ILE A 148 -0.60 5.67 10.20
CA ILE A 148 -1.87 6.42 10.22
C ILE A 148 -2.99 5.41 10.00
N SER A 149 -3.33 4.67 11.05
CA SER A 149 -4.47 3.75 11.07
C SER A 149 -5.79 4.44 11.43
N SER A 150 -6.92 3.73 11.35
CA SER A 150 -8.20 4.26 11.82
C SER A 150 -8.15 4.63 13.31
N GLN A 151 -7.51 3.80 14.12
CA GLN A 151 -7.27 4.08 15.54
C GLN A 151 -6.38 5.32 15.77
N PHE A 152 -5.41 5.59 14.88
CA PHE A 152 -4.63 6.83 14.94
C PHE A 152 -5.54 8.05 14.74
N ILE A 153 -6.47 7.97 13.79
CA ILE A 153 -7.37 9.08 13.47
C ILE A 153 -8.36 9.33 14.60
N GLU A 154 -8.92 8.28 15.22
CA GLU A 154 -9.80 8.41 16.39
C GLU A 154 -9.09 9.12 17.54
N ARG A 155 -7.89 8.66 17.92
CA ARG A 155 -7.09 9.34 18.95
C ARG A 155 -6.75 10.79 18.59
N TYR A 156 -6.55 11.07 17.30
CA TYR A 156 -6.31 12.44 16.83
C TYR A 156 -7.57 13.32 16.95
N ILE A 157 -8.76 12.76 16.71
CA ILE A 157 -10.04 13.46 16.93
C ILE A 157 -10.24 13.78 18.40
N ASP A 158 -9.96 12.82 19.28
CA ASP A 158 -10.09 12.99 20.73
C ASP A 158 -9.14 14.10 21.22
N TYR A 159 -7.87 14.05 20.82
CA TYR A 159 -6.89 15.10 21.12
C TYR A 159 -7.35 16.50 20.67
N LEU A 160 -7.94 16.63 19.48
CA LEU A 160 -8.42 17.92 19.00
C LEU A 160 -9.64 18.40 19.81
N THR A 161 -10.51 17.48 20.19
CA THR A 161 -11.71 17.75 21.01
C THR A 161 -11.31 18.22 22.40
N GLU A 162 -10.37 17.53 23.05
CA GLU A 162 -9.81 17.90 24.36
C GLU A 162 -9.14 19.29 24.34
N ARG A 163 -8.51 19.65 23.22
CA ARG A 163 -7.94 20.99 23.01
C ARG A 163 -9.01 22.08 22.76
N GLY A 164 -10.29 21.74 22.77
CA GLY A 164 -11.40 22.67 22.55
C GLY A 164 -11.60 23.05 21.08
N CYS A 165 -11.12 22.25 20.12
CA CYS A 165 -11.35 22.53 18.71
C CYS A 165 -12.83 22.31 18.34
N LYS A 166 -13.43 23.28 17.65
CA LYS A 166 -14.80 23.13 17.13
C LYS A 166 -14.88 22.05 16.07
N ILE A 167 -16.06 21.44 15.92
CA ILE A 167 -16.35 20.35 14.97
C ILE A 167 -15.88 20.68 13.55
N ASN A 168 -16.12 21.89 13.08
CA ASN A 168 -15.70 22.33 11.74
C ASN A 168 -14.17 22.40 11.58
N THR A 169 -13.45 22.78 12.64
CA THR A 169 -11.98 22.81 12.66
C THR A 169 -11.42 21.39 12.64
N VAL A 170 -11.97 20.49 13.46
CA VAL A 170 -11.62 19.06 13.44
C VAL A 170 -11.85 18.49 12.04
N GLY A 171 -13.03 18.73 11.47
CA GLY A 171 -13.36 18.28 10.13
C GLY A 171 -12.43 18.85 9.06
N ASN A 172 -11.95 20.09 9.23
CA ASN A 172 -10.96 20.67 8.32
C ASN A 172 -9.63 19.92 8.36
N TYR A 173 -9.11 19.62 9.55
CA TYR A 173 -7.88 18.85 9.70
C TYR A 173 -8.01 17.43 9.14
N LEU A 174 -9.13 16.76 9.37
CA LEU A 174 -9.39 15.42 8.81
C LEU A 174 -9.47 15.44 7.28
N ARG A 175 -10.13 16.44 6.68
CA ARG A 175 -10.19 16.60 5.22
C ARG A 175 -8.80 16.83 4.62
N THR A 176 -7.96 17.64 5.26
CA THR A 176 -6.56 17.84 4.86
C THR A 176 -5.78 16.53 4.88
N LEU A 177 -5.85 15.78 6.00
CA LEU A 177 -5.16 14.50 6.14
C LEU A 177 -5.62 13.49 5.07
N ARG A 178 -6.94 13.36 4.89
CA ARG A 178 -7.55 12.50 3.88
C ARG A 178 -7.10 12.87 2.47
N ALA A 179 -7.01 14.17 2.16
CA ALA A 179 -6.58 14.63 0.84
C ALA A 179 -5.11 14.30 0.56
N ILE A 180 -4.21 14.49 1.54
CA ILE A 180 -2.80 14.11 1.43
C ILE A 180 -2.67 12.59 1.25
N TYR A 181 -3.41 11.80 2.04
CA TYR A 181 -3.40 10.34 1.94
C TYR A 181 -3.88 9.85 0.57
N ASN A 182 -4.97 10.42 0.05
CA ASN A 182 -5.49 10.09 -1.28
C ASN A 182 -4.50 10.45 -2.40
N LYS A 183 -3.78 11.57 -2.27
CA LYS A 183 -2.71 11.93 -3.21
C LYS A 183 -1.56 10.93 -3.15
N ALA A 184 -1.19 10.45 -1.96
CA ALA A 184 -0.15 9.42 -1.80
C ALA A 184 -0.56 8.10 -2.45
N ILE A 185 -1.82 7.68 -2.30
CA ILE A 185 -2.37 6.50 -3.01
C ILE A 185 -2.30 6.71 -4.54
N LYS A 186 -2.72 7.89 -5.03
CA LYS A 186 -2.67 8.20 -6.47
C LYS A 186 -1.23 8.21 -7.01
N ALA A 187 -0.28 8.66 -6.20
CA ALA A 187 1.15 8.62 -6.51
C ALA A 187 1.78 7.23 -6.33
N LYS A 188 0.98 6.19 -6.03
CA LYS A 188 1.44 4.81 -5.77
C LYS A 188 2.45 4.69 -4.62
N LEU A 189 2.48 5.65 -3.70
CA LEU A 189 3.33 5.61 -2.50
C LEU A 189 2.73 4.73 -1.40
N VAL A 190 1.40 4.57 -1.41
CA VAL A 190 0.66 3.81 -0.40
C VAL A 190 -0.37 2.93 -1.11
N ASP A 191 -0.41 1.66 -0.73
CA ASP A 191 -1.46 0.75 -1.20
C ASP A 191 -2.81 1.14 -0.58
N ARG A 192 -3.86 1.15 -1.40
CA ARG A 192 -5.24 1.46 -0.99
C ARG A 192 -5.72 0.58 0.17
N ARG A 193 -5.18 -0.63 0.36
CA ARG A 193 -5.51 -1.50 1.50
C ARG A 193 -5.20 -0.88 2.87
N TYR A 194 -4.28 0.08 2.93
CA TYR A 194 -3.92 0.78 4.15
C TYR A 194 -4.72 2.07 4.35
N TYR A 195 -5.80 2.30 3.60
CA TYR A 195 -6.56 3.54 3.66
C TYR A 195 -7.38 3.64 4.96
N PRO A 196 -7.11 4.62 5.85
CA PRO A 196 -7.66 4.61 7.21
C PRO A 196 -9.01 5.32 7.34
N PHE A 197 -9.49 5.98 6.28
CA PHE A 197 -10.72 6.80 6.28
C PHE A 197 -11.93 6.07 5.69
N ALA A 198 -11.90 4.74 5.57
CA ALA A 198 -13.00 3.97 5.00
C ALA A 198 -14.30 4.13 5.81
N GLU A 199 -14.19 4.07 7.14
CA GLU A 199 -15.34 4.04 8.06
C GLU A 199 -15.40 5.26 8.98
N ILE A 200 -14.58 6.29 8.75
CA ILE A 200 -14.49 7.47 9.63
C ILE A 200 -15.40 8.60 9.12
N PRO A 201 -16.51 8.91 9.82
CA PRO A 201 -17.38 10.02 9.44
C PRO A 201 -16.73 11.36 9.79
N ILE A 202 -16.61 12.25 8.81
CA ILE A 202 -16.17 13.63 9.03
C ILE A 202 -17.40 14.50 9.32
N LYS A 203 -17.64 14.79 10.59
CA LYS A 203 -18.77 15.63 11.03
C LYS A 203 -18.62 17.09 10.57
N THR A 204 -19.75 17.74 10.32
CA THR A 204 -19.85 19.17 9.97
C THR A 204 -21.01 19.81 10.73
N GLU A 205 -20.87 21.09 11.06
CA GLU A 205 -21.89 21.86 11.77
C GLU A 205 -22.18 23.17 11.01
N ARG A 206 -23.46 23.55 10.92
CA ARG A 206 -23.86 24.78 10.23
C ARG A 206 -23.33 25.99 10.99
N THR A 207 -22.49 26.79 10.33
CA THR A 207 -22.01 28.05 10.91
C THR A 207 -23.08 29.13 10.73
N ALA A 208 -23.36 29.90 11.79
CA ALA A 208 -24.30 31.02 11.72
C ALA A 208 -23.86 32.05 10.67
N LYS A 209 -24.80 32.56 9.87
CA LYS A 209 -24.53 33.63 8.90
C LYS A 209 -24.08 34.89 9.65
N ARG A 210 -22.96 35.47 9.21
CA ARG A 210 -22.40 36.73 9.74
C ARG A 210 -22.71 37.96 8.88
N ALA A 211 -23.53 37.80 7.84
CA ALA A 211 -23.95 38.91 7.02
C ALA A 211 -24.97 39.75 7.80
N PHE A 212 -24.72 41.05 7.93
CA PHE A 212 -25.75 41.99 8.36
C PHE A 212 -26.78 42.13 7.23
N THR A 213 -28.06 42.19 7.60
CA THR A 213 -29.19 42.40 6.67
C THR A 213 -29.38 43.89 6.44
#